data_AF-A0A7S1TZU3-F1
#
_entry.id   AF-A0A7S1TZU3-F1
#
_cell.length_a   1.000
_cell.length_b   1.000
_cell.length_c   1.000
_cell.angle_alpha   90.00
_cell.angle_beta   90.00
_cell.angle_gamma   90.00
#
_symmetry.space_group_name_H-M   'P 1'
#
loop_
_entity.id
_entity.type
_entity.pdbx_description
1 polymer ?
#
loop_
_entity_poly.entity_id
_entity_poly.type
_entity_poly.pdbx_seq_one_letter_code
_entity_poly.pdbx_strand_id
1 'polypeptide(L)'
;SHLAKMGRRPARCYRQVKNKPYPKSRFVRSVPDSKIRIFDSGMKRYSVDAFPCCVHLASWEKENISSESLEAARIACNKYMVKTAGKEAFHLRVRVHCWHVLRINKMLS
;
A
#
# COMPACT_ATOMS: atom_id res chain seq x y z
N SER A 1 -19.20 4.68 -22.53
CA SER A 1 -17.92 5.40 -22.70
C SER A 1 -17.46 5.93 -21.34
N HIS A 2 -16.64 5.16 -20.62
CA HIS A 2 -16.14 5.55 -19.29
C HIS A 2 -15.02 6.59 -19.44
N LEU A 3 -15.36 7.87 -19.29
CA LEU A 3 -14.38 8.95 -19.17
C LEU A 3 -13.59 8.74 -17.88
N ALA A 4 -12.44 8.07 -17.97
CA ALA A 4 -11.47 8.04 -16.89
C ALA A 4 -10.93 9.46 -16.71
N LYS A 5 -11.34 10.15 -15.64
CA LYS A 5 -10.76 11.42 -15.19
C LYS A 5 -9.22 11.31 -15.26
N MET A 6 -8.58 12.04 -16.18
CA MET A 6 -7.13 12.12 -16.29
C MET A 6 -6.54 12.89 -15.10
N GLY A 7 -6.39 12.20 -13.96
CA GLY A 7 -5.72 12.75 -12.77
C GLY A 7 -4.33 12.14 -12.53
N ARG A 8 -4.19 10.82 -12.65
CA ARG A 8 -2.95 10.08 -12.31
C ARG A 8 -2.49 9.19 -13.46
N ARG A 9 -1.16 9.08 -13.63
CA ARG A 9 -0.56 8.17 -14.62
C ARG A 9 -0.91 6.70 -14.29
N PRO A 10 -1.23 5.87 -15.29
CA PRO A 10 -1.47 4.43 -15.08
C PRO A 10 -0.29 3.72 -14.39
N ALA A 11 -0.58 2.80 -13.47
CA ALA A 11 0.43 2.10 -12.68
C ALA A 11 1.42 1.26 -13.51
N ARG A 12 1.02 0.85 -14.73
CA ARG A 12 1.91 0.15 -15.68
C ARG A 12 3.21 0.90 -15.97
N CYS A 13 3.21 2.23 -15.89
CA CYS A 13 4.40 3.06 -16.10
C CYS A 13 5.47 2.89 -15.00
N TYR A 14 5.06 2.47 -13.80
CA TYR A 14 5.92 2.41 -12.61
C TYR A 14 6.14 0.99 -12.08
N ARG A 15 5.47 -0.03 -12.64
CA ARG A 15 5.52 -1.43 -12.17
C ARG A 15 6.95 -1.98 -12.05
N GLN A 16 7.77 -1.75 -13.07
CA GLN A 16 9.13 -2.25 -13.10
C GLN A 16 10.09 -1.37 -12.28
N VAL A 17 10.91 -1.99 -11.43
CA VAL A 17 11.94 -1.30 -10.64
C VAL A 17 13.16 -1.01 -11.54
N LYS A 18 13.18 0.16 -12.17
CA LYS A 18 14.25 0.55 -13.12
C LYS A 18 15.31 1.46 -12.51
N ASN A 19 14.93 2.29 -11.55
CA ASN A 19 15.77 3.36 -11.02
C ASN A 19 16.33 3.01 -9.64
N LYS A 20 17.40 3.70 -9.24
CA LYS A 20 17.90 3.66 -7.86
C LYS A 20 16.80 4.15 -6.88
N PRO A 21 16.77 3.65 -5.64
CA PRO A 21 15.83 4.10 -4.63
C PRO A 21 15.87 5.62 -4.43
N TYR A 22 14.70 6.27 -4.40
CA TYR A 22 14.58 7.73 -4.30
C TYR A 22 13.64 8.10 -3.15
N PRO A 23 14.14 8.12 -1.90
CA PRO A 23 13.31 8.37 -0.71
C PRO A 23 13.05 9.86 -0.48
N LYS A 24 11.96 10.16 0.23
CA LYS A 24 11.71 11.49 0.82
C LYS A 24 12.89 11.85 1.73
N SER A 25 13.59 12.93 1.40
CA SER A 25 14.84 13.32 2.06
C SER A 25 15.07 14.83 1.93
N ARG A 26 16.15 15.37 2.52
CA ARG A 26 16.52 16.80 2.39
C ARG A 26 16.72 17.26 0.94
N PHE A 27 17.05 16.33 0.05
CA PHE A 27 17.26 16.57 -1.39
C PHE A 27 15.97 16.41 -2.20
N VAL A 28 14.99 15.63 -1.70
CA VAL A 28 13.73 15.34 -2.38
C VAL A 28 12.59 16.02 -1.61
N ARG A 29 12.32 17.27 -1.98
CA ARG A 29 11.35 18.15 -1.31
C ARG A 29 9.97 18.06 -1.96
N SER A 30 8.95 18.54 -1.24
CA SER A 30 7.55 18.62 -1.71
C SER A 30 6.96 17.28 -2.17
N VAL A 31 7.41 16.20 -1.54
CA VAL A 31 6.90 14.85 -1.78
C VAL A 31 5.53 14.71 -1.13
N PRO A 32 4.48 14.31 -1.88
CA PRO A 32 3.17 14.05 -1.30
C PRO A 32 3.23 12.88 -0.31
N ASP A 33 2.42 12.95 0.73
CA ASP A 33 2.36 11.86 1.70
C ASP A 33 1.70 10.61 1.10
N SER A 34 2.14 9.45 1.59
CA SER A 34 1.63 8.15 1.15
C SER A 34 0.14 8.00 1.45
N LYS A 35 -0.61 7.37 0.53
CA LYS A 35 -2.05 7.16 0.73
C LYS A 35 -2.36 6.21 1.89
N ILE A 36 -1.55 5.16 2.05
CA ILE A 36 -1.60 4.28 3.21
C ILE A 36 -1.09 5.02 4.45
N ARG A 37 -1.96 5.17 5.44
CA ARG A 37 -1.62 5.83 6.73
C ARG A 37 -1.65 4.86 7.90
N ILE A 38 -2.39 3.76 7.77
CA ILE A 38 -2.61 2.77 8.82
C ILE A 38 -2.02 1.45 8.34
N PHE A 39 -1.00 0.95 9.04
CA PHE A 39 -0.35 -0.31 8.69
C PHE A 39 -0.93 -1.50 9.47
N ASP A 40 -1.41 -1.26 10.69
CA ASP A 40 -2.03 -2.28 11.53
C ASP A 40 -3.54 -2.05 11.64
N SER A 41 -4.35 -3.11 11.48
CA SER A 41 -5.80 -3.14 11.63
C SER A 41 -6.23 -4.36 12.46
N GLY A 42 -7.45 -4.33 13.02
CA GLY A 42 -7.92 -5.36 13.94
C GLY A 42 -7.39 -5.19 15.37
N MET A 43 -7.24 -6.29 16.09
CA MET A 43 -6.91 -6.29 17.52
C MET A 43 -5.40 -6.26 17.76
N LYS A 44 -4.85 -5.07 17.97
CA LYS A 44 -3.39 -4.83 18.06
C LYS A 44 -2.77 -5.10 19.43
N ARG A 45 -3.59 -5.21 20.47
CA ARG A 45 -3.16 -5.26 21.89
C ARG A 45 -3.26 -6.66 22.50
N TYR A 46 -3.74 -7.65 21.74
CA TYR A 46 -3.89 -9.00 22.24
C TYR A 46 -2.52 -9.70 22.38
N SER A 47 -2.46 -10.66 23.31
CA SER A 47 -1.26 -11.48 23.50
C SER A 47 -0.98 -12.32 22.26
N VAL A 48 0.29 -12.70 22.08
CA VAL A 48 0.75 -13.57 21.00
C VAL A 48 0.00 -14.91 21.02
N ASP A 49 -0.40 -15.38 22.20
CA ASP A 49 -1.12 -16.66 22.39
C ASP A 49 -2.55 -16.64 21.82
N ALA A 50 -3.13 -15.46 21.62
CA ALA A 50 -4.51 -15.33 21.17
C ALA A 50 -4.70 -15.59 19.66
N PHE A 51 -3.62 -15.49 18.87
CA PHE A 51 -3.65 -15.72 17.43
C PHE A 51 -2.62 -16.78 17.03
N PRO A 52 -2.95 -18.08 17.08
CA PRO A 52 -2.00 -19.15 16.80
C PRO A 52 -1.65 -19.31 15.32
N CYS A 53 -2.46 -18.75 14.40
CA CYS A 53 -2.27 -18.89 12.96
C CYS A 53 -1.75 -17.59 12.33
N CYS A 54 -0.77 -17.71 11.43
CA CYS A 54 -0.21 -16.60 10.70
C CYS A 54 -0.23 -16.87 9.18
N VAL A 55 -0.88 -15.99 8.43
CA VAL A 55 -0.95 -16.07 6.96
C VAL A 55 -0.22 -14.87 6.36
N HIS A 56 0.56 -15.10 5.31
CA HIS A 56 1.34 -14.09 4.63
C HIS A 56 0.99 -14.02 3.15
N LEU A 57 0.75 -12.79 2.67
CA LEU A 57 0.69 -12.50 1.24
C LEU A 57 2.10 -12.14 0.77
N ALA A 58 2.72 -13.02 -0.01
CA ALA A 58 4.03 -12.81 -0.61
C ALA A 58 3.89 -12.49 -2.10
N SER A 59 4.64 -11.49 -2.58
CA SER A 59 4.77 -11.24 -4.02
C SER A 59 5.82 -12.17 -4.60
N TRP A 60 5.50 -12.80 -5.74
CA TRP A 60 6.42 -13.65 -6.50
C TRP A 60 7.24 -12.86 -7.52
N GLU A 61 6.86 -11.61 -7.79
CA GLU A 61 7.56 -10.73 -8.72
C GLU A 61 8.19 -9.54 -8.00
N LYS A 62 9.35 -9.11 -8.51
CA LYS A 62 10.02 -7.88 -8.07
C LYS A 62 9.41 -6.68 -8.79
N GLU A 63 8.41 -6.09 -8.17
CA GLU A 63 7.69 -4.93 -8.70
C GLU A 63 7.55 -3.79 -7.68
N ASN A 64 7.28 -2.60 -8.21
CA ASN A 64 6.93 -1.43 -7.42
C ASN A 64 5.42 -1.38 -7.22
N ILE A 65 4.99 -1.60 -5.98
CA ILE A 65 3.59 -1.51 -5.59
C ILE A 65 3.28 -0.06 -5.14
N SER A 66 2.20 0.51 -5.67
CA SER A 66 1.79 1.87 -5.33
C SER A 66 1.16 1.97 -3.93
N SER A 67 1.27 3.14 -3.30
CA SER A 67 0.68 3.38 -1.96
C SER A 67 -0.85 3.26 -1.96
N GLU A 68 -1.45 3.57 -3.11
CA GLU A 68 -2.87 3.44 -3.41
C GLU A 68 -3.31 1.99 -3.46
N SER A 69 -2.53 1.14 -4.14
CA SER A 69 -2.78 -0.29 -4.23
C SER A 69 -2.70 -0.94 -2.85
N LEU A 70 -1.72 -0.55 -2.03
CA LEU A 70 -1.59 -1.07 -0.66
C LEU A 70 -2.76 -0.66 0.23
N GLU A 71 -3.21 0.60 0.16
CA GLU A 71 -4.37 1.05 0.93
C GLU A 71 -5.66 0.37 0.45
N ALA A 72 -5.83 0.19 -0.87
CA ALA A 72 -6.97 -0.54 -1.42
C ALA A 72 -7.00 -2.00 -0.96
N ALA A 73 -5.85 -2.70 -1.01
CA ALA A 73 -5.70 -4.06 -0.53
C ALA A 73 -6.01 -4.16 0.97
N ARG A 74 -5.48 -3.23 1.78
CA ARG A 74 -5.74 -3.18 3.23
C ARG A 74 -7.24 -3.01 3.52
N ILE A 75 -7.91 -2.07 2.84
CA ILE A 75 -9.36 -1.85 3.02
C ILE A 75 -10.15 -3.10 2.63
N ALA A 76 -9.80 -3.74 1.51
CA ALA A 76 -10.46 -4.95 1.04
C ALA A 76 -10.33 -6.10 2.05
N CYS A 77 -9.11 -6.38 2.50
CA CYS A 77 -8.85 -7.40 3.53
C CYS A 77 -9.59 -7.08 4.83
N ASN A 78 -9.52 -5.83 5.31
CA ASN A 78 -10.19 -5.45 6.54
C ASN A 78 -11.71 -5.58 6.45
N LYS A 79 -12.33 -5.16 5.34
CA LYS A 79 -13.78 -5.29 5.13
C LYS A 79 -14.22 -6.76 5.12
N TYR A 80 -13.44 -7.62 4.46
CA TYR A 80 -13.72 -9.06 4.42
C TYR A 80 -13.58 -9.70 5.79
N MET A 81 -12.47 -9.46 6.49
CA MET A 81 -12.20 -10.05 7.81
C MET A 81 -13.20 -9.59 8.86
N VAL A 82 -13.57 -8.30 8.86
CA VAL A 82 -14.61 -7.78 9.78
C VAL A 82 -15.96 -8.45 9.53
N LYS A 83 -16.32 -8.73 8.26
CA LYS A 83 -17.58 -9.39 7.91
C LYS A 83 -17.59 -10.88 8.27
N THR A 84 -16.49 -11.59 8.01
CA THR A 84 -16.44 -13.05 8.11
C THR A 84 -16.01 -13.54 9.49
N ALA A 85 -15.00 -12.92 10.11
CA ALA A 85 -14.43 -13.36 11.39
C ALA A 85 -14.84 -12.47 12.57
N GLY A 86 -15.15 -11.19 12.31
CA GLY A 86 -15.40 -10.19 13.35
C GLY A 86 -14.15 -9.38 13.68
N LYS A 87 -14.35 -8.15 14.16
CA LYS A 87 -13.26 -7.16 14.36
C LYS A 87 -12.20 -7.58 15.38
N GLU A 88 -12.58 -8.41 16.35
CA GLU A 88 -11.71 -8.84 17.45
C GLU A 88 -10.94 -10.13 17.16
N ALA A 89 -11.32 -10.86 16.10
CA ALA A 89 -10.79 -12.18 15.80
C ALA A 89 -9.54 -12.17 14.90
N PHE A 90 -8.97 -11.00 14.56
CA PHE A 90 -7.78 -10.93 13.73
C PHE A 90 -6.86 -9.74 14.05
N HIS A 91 -5.58 -9.91 13.72
CA HIS A 91 -4.59 -8.85 13.59
C HIS A 91 -4.07 -8.82 12.15
N LEU A 92 -4.28 -7.71 11.46
CA LEU A 92 -3.79 -7.50 10.10
C LEU A 92 -2.67 -6.45 10.11
N ARG A 93 -1.52 -6.80 9.53
CA ARG A 93 -0.38 -5.89 9.38
C ARG A 93 0.11 -5.83 7.94
N VAL A 94 0.14 -4.64 7.37
CA VAL A 94 0.85 -4.35 6.13
C VAL A 94 2.33 -4.17 6.45
N ARG A 95 3.17 -5.09 5.99
CA ARG A 95 4.63 -5.09 6.27
C ARG A 95 5.41 -4.13 5.38
N VAL A 96 4.89 -3.83 4.19
CA VAL A 96 5.58 -3.02 3.19
C VAL A 96 5.26 -1.54 3.40
N HIS A 97 6.30 -0.71 3.36
CA HIS A 97 6.17 0.75 3.43
C HIS A 97 6.60 1.40 2.10
N CYS A 98 5.88 2.44 1.70
CA CYS A 98 6.14 3.19 0.46
C CYS A 98 7.22 4.26 0.68
N TRP A 99 8.49 3.88 0.55
CA TRP A 99 9.60 4.82 0.66
C TRP A 99 9.96 5.49 -0.67
N HIS A 100 9.82 4.75 -1.77
CA HIS A 100 10.25 5.22 -3.09
C HIS A 100 9.28 6.24 -3.67
N VAL A 101 9.79 7.43 -4.00
CA VAL A 101 9.03 8.52 -4.59
C VAL A 101 9.06 8.43 -6.10
N LEU A 102 7.89 8.36 -6.71
CA LEU A 102 7.73 8.37 -8.17
C LEU A 102 7.87 9.79 -8.71
N ARG A 103 8.50 9.91 -9.89
CA ARG A 103 8.62 11.19 -10.61
C ARG A 103 7.79 11.16 -11.88
N ILE A 104 7.17 12.29 -12.18
CA ILE A 104 6.47 12.53 -13.43
C ILE A 104 6.99 13.83 -14.03
N ASN A 105 7.45 13.79 -15.28
CA ASN A 105 7.62 15.00 -16.07
C ASN A 105 6.25 15.31 -16.72
N LYS A 106 5.59 16.36 -16.24
CA LYS A 106 4.27 16.76 -16.73
C LYS A 106 4.46 17.60 -17.99
N MET A 107 4.02 17.08 -19.13
CA MET A 107 3.94 17.87 -20.36
C MET A 107 2.75 18.82 -20.26
N LEU A 108 2.89 20.02 -20.83
CA LEU A 108 1.76 20.94 -21.00
C LEU A 108 0.78 20.30 -21.99
N SER A 109 -0.51 20.41 -21.68
CA SER A 109 -1.62 19.95 -22.52
C SER A 109 -2.60 21.09 -22.68
#